data_AF-A0A950ELD5-F1
#
_entry.id   AF-A0A950ELD5-F1
#
_cell.length_a   1.000
_cell.length_b   1.000
_cell.length_c   1.000
_cell.angle_alpha   90.00
_cell.angle_beta   90.00
_cell.angle_gamma   90.00
#
_symmetry.space_group_name_H-M   'P 1'
#
loop_
_entity.id
_entity.type
_entity.pdbx_description
1 polymer ?
#
loop_
_entity_poly.entity_id
_entity_poly.type
_entity_poly.pdbx_seq_one_letter_code
_entity_poly.pdbx_strand_id
1 'polypeptide(L)'
;MSARSLIVRWTMAVLFCACRAAGAQELSIETPDSSGAITVSASADMRVQPATAWSVISDYDHLADFLPNMRSSRVVQRNGDQLVLEQTGVFGFLFFQQPIRVRLAVTELPPR
;
A
#
# COMPACT_ATOMS: atom_id res chain seq x y z
N MET A 1 38.49 -10.47 -60.13
CA MET A 1 38.73 -9.61 -58.96
C MET A 1 37.68 -9.94 -57.90
N SER A 2 38.13 -10.39 -56.74
CA SER A 2 37.30 -10.87 -55.63
C SER A 2 36.82 -9.70 -54.78
N ALA A 3 35.59 -9.77 -54.25
CA ALA A 3 35.24 -9.10 -53.00
C ALA A 3 34.26 -9.96 -52.20
N ARG A 4 34.69 -10.31 -50.99
CA ARG A 4 33.98 -11.11 -49.97
C ARG A 4 33.33 -10.13 -48.98
N SER A 5 32.09 -10.38 -48.54
CA SER A 5 31.55 -9.95 -47.23
C SER A 5 30.17 -10.63 -47.03
N LEU A 6 30.06 -11.67 -46.19
CA LEU A 6 29.80 -11.66 -44.73
C LEU A 6 28.37 -11.23 -44.34
N ILE A 7 27.57 -12.24 -43.93
CA ILE A 7 26.76 -12.34 -42.68
C ILE A 7 26.10 -11.03 -42.25
N VAL A 8 24.76 -10.91 -42.13
CA VAL A 8 24.05 -11.22 -40.88
C VAL A 8 22.58 -11.61 -41.14
N ARG A 9 22.23 -12.83 -40.70
CA ARG A 9 20.86 -13.30 -40.45
C ARG A 9 20.32 -12.60 -39.20
N TRP A 10 19.28 -11.77 -39.34
CA TRP A 10 18.48 -11.30 -38.21
C TRP A 10 17.15 -12.04 -38.19
N THR A 11 17.13 -13.24 -37.62
CA THR A 11 15.89 -13.88 -37.16
C THR A 11 15.46 -13.20 -35.87
N MET A 12 14.57 -12.22 -35.99
CA MET A 12 13.93 -11.56 -34.86
C MET A 12 12.87 -12.51 -34.27
N ALA A 13 13.29 -13.37 -33.33
CA ALA A 13 12.36 -14.03 -32.43
C ALA A 13 11.87 -12.97 -31.43
N VAL A 14 10.74 -12.34 -31.73
CA VAL A 14 10.00 -11.53 -30.76
C VAL A 14 9.49 -12.50 -29.71
N LEU A 15 10.26 -12.61 -28.63
CA LEU A 15 9.82 -13.18 -27.37
C LEU A 15 8.60 -12.37 -26.95
N PHE A 16 7.41 -12.95 -27.11
CA PHE A 16 6.17 -12.45 -26.54
C PHE A 16 6.37 -12.46 -25.02
N CYS A 17 6.85 -11.33 -24.48
CA CYS A 17 6.85 -11.10 -23.06
C CYS A 17 5.39 -10.96 -22.67
N ALA A 18 4.76 -12.10 -22.34
CA ALA A 18 3.54 -12.11 -21.55
C ALA A 18 3.90 -11.62 -20.15
N CYS A 19 4.18 -10.32 -20.04
CA CYS A 19 4.16 -9.65 -18.76
C CYS A 19 2.71 -9.77 -18.30
N ARG A 20 2.42 -10.75 -17.43
CA ARG A 20 1.17 -10.75 -16.69
C ARG A 20 1.18 -9.42 -15.96
N ALA A 21 0.30 -8.49 -16.37
CA ALA A 21 -0.05 -7.36 -15.53
C ALA A 21 -0.50 -7.98 -14.21
N ALA A 22 0.36 -7.93 -13.18
CA ALA A 22 -0.05 -8.21 -11.83
C ALA A 22 -1.20 -7.25 -11.57
N GLY A 23 -2.39 -7.79 -11.26
CA GLY A 23 -3.62 -7.02 -11.13
C GLY A 23 -3.36 -5.77 -10.30
N ALA A 24 -3.52 -4.60 -10.92
CA ALA A 24 -3.38 -3.34 -10.22
C ALA A 24 -4.49 -3.31 -9.16
N GLN A 25 -4.10 -3.23 -7.90
CA GLN A 25 -5.02 -3.00 -6.80
C GLN A 25 -5.67 -1.62 -6.99
N GLU A 26 -6.97 -1.50 -6.74
CA GLU A 26 -7.70 -0.26 -6.99
C GLU A 26 -7.42 0.73 -5.84
N LEU A 27 -6.85 1.88 -6.18
CA LEU A 27 -6.61 2.99 -5.27
C LEU A 27 -7.25 4.24 -5.88
N SER A 28 -8.24 4.81 -5.19
CA SER A 28 -8.87 6.07 -5.53
C SER A 28 -8.59 7.09 -4.43
N ILE A 29 -8.12 8.27 -4.83
CA ILE A 29 -7.85 9.40 -3.92
C ILE A 29 -8.72 10.56 -4.39
N GLU A 30 -9.66 10.97 -3.55
CA GLU A 30 -10.47 12.15 -3.80
C GLU A 30 -9.86 13.33 -3.04
N THR A 31 -9.46 14.35 -3.79
CA THR A 31 -8.91 15.59 -3.23
C THR A 31 -9.98 16.39 -2.51
N PRO A 32 -9.59 17.24 -1.55
CA PRO A 32 -10.55 17.89 -0.66
C PRO A 32 -11.65 18.64 -1.38
N ASP A 33 -12.88 18.43 -0.91
CA ASP A 33 -13.96 19.39 -1.09
C ASP A 33 -13.73 20.60 -0.16
N SER A 34 -14.71 21.50 -0.07
CA SER A 34 -14.66 22.69 0.79
C SER A 34 -14.49 22.40 2.29
N SER A 35 -14.55 21.13 2.73
CA SER A 35 -14.30 20.72 4.13
C SER A 35 -12.81 20.55 4.47
N GLY A 36 -11.93 20.47 3.47
CA GLY A 36 -10.50 20.26 3.68
C GLY A 36 -10.09 18.81 4.01
N ALA A 37 -11.02 17.85 3.96
CA ALA A 37 -10.73 16.42 4.18
C ALA A 37 -10.26 15.72 2.90
N ILE A 38 -9.28 14.83 3.00
CA ILE A 38 -8.86 13.95 1.89
C ILE A 38 -9.51 12.59 2.10
N THR A 39 -10.26 12.10 1.11
CA THR A 39 -10.83 10.74 1.14
C THR A 39 -9.93 9.81 0.35
N VAL A 40 -9.48 8.73 1.01
CA VAL A 40 -8.65 7.69 0.38
C VAL A 40 -9.41 6.38 0.45
N SER A 41 -9.68 5.80 -0.73
CA SER A 41 -10.32 4.50 -0.90
C SER A 41 -9.33 3.55 -1.55
N ALA A 42 -8.98 2.45 -0.87
CA ALA A 42 -8.07 1.43 -1.38
C ALA A 42 -8.69 0.05 -1.23
N SER A 43 -8.55 -0.79 -2.25
CA SER A 43 -9.00 -2.18 -2.23
C SER A 43 -7.91 -3.12 -2.77
N ALA A 44 -7.86 -4.33 -2.22
CA ALA A 44 -6.86 -5.33 -2.56
C ALA A 44 -7.48 -6.72 -2.62
N ASP A 45 -7.28 -7.43 -3.72
CA ASP A 45 -7.66 -8.84 -3.83
C ASP A 45 -6.58 -9.72 -3.19
N MET A 46 -6.98 -10.51 -2.18
CA MET A 46 -6.08 -11.40 -1.46
C MET A 46 -6.66 -12.81 -1.34
N ARG A 47 -5.82 -13.83 -1.50
CA ARG A 47 -6.19 -15.24 -1.28
C ARG A 47 -6.09 -15.61 0.19
N VAL A 48 -6.92 -15.00 1.03
CA VAL A 48 -6.91 -15.17 2.48
C VAL A 48 -8.33 -15.14 3.03
N GLN A 49 -8.57 -15.79 4.16
CA GLN A 49 -9.87 -15.70 4.85
C GLN A 49 -10.06 -14.27 5.39
N PRO A 50 -11.26 -13.66 5.26
CA PRO A 50 -11.52 -12.32 5.76
C PRO A 50 -11.17 -12.12 7.23
N ALA A 51 -11.45 -13.12 8.07
CA ALA A 51 -11.10 -13.09 9.48
C ALA A 51 -9.58 -13.02 9.73
N THR A 52 -8.78 -13.69 8.91
CA THR A 52 -7.32 -13.62 9.00
C THR A 52 -6.81 -12.26 8.56
N ALA A 53 -7.31 -11.70 7.45
CA ALA A 53 -6.95 -10.35 7.03
C ALA A 53 -7.33 -9.33 8.11
N TRP A 54 -8.54 -9.44 8.65
CA TRP A 54 -9.03 -8.61 9.74
C TRP A 54 -8.09 -8.66 10.96
N SER A 55 -7.72 -9.87 11.40
CA SER A 55 -6.84 -10.05 12.56
C SER A 55 -5.48 -9.35 12.42
N VAL A 56 -4.97 -9.19 11.20
CA VAL A 56 -3.70 -8.49 10.93
C VAL A 56 -3.90 -6.98 10.91
N ILE A 57 -4.93 -6.49 10.19
CA ILE A 57 -5.14 -5.03 10.04
C ILE A 57 -5.72 -4.37 11.29
N SER A 58 -6.39 -5.13 12.16
CA SER A 58 -6.89 -4.67 13.46
C SER A 58 -5.89 -4.86 14.59
N ASP A 59 -4.74 -5.51 14.35
CA ASP A 59 -3.67 -5.64 15.33
C ASP A 59 -2.84 -4.35 15.40
N TYR A 60 -3.49 -3.29 15.87
CA TYR A 60 -2.96 -1.93 15.87
C TYR A 60 -1.62 -1.81 16.59
N ASP A 61 -1.39 -2.59 17.64
CA ASP A 61 -0.18 -2.50 18.46
C ASP A 61 1.05 -3.08 17.73
N HIS A 62 0.85 -3.99 16.77
CA HIS A 62 1.92 -4.61 15.97
C HIS A 62 2.03 -4.05 14.54
N LEU A 63 1.24 -3.03 14.17
CA LEU A 63 1.33 -2.43 12.83
C LEU A 63 2.72 -1.90 12.50
N ALA A 64 3.48 -1.42 13.49
CA ALA A 64 4.82 -0.90 13.29
C ALA A 64 5.83 -1.98 12.87
N ASP A 65 5.52 -3.26 13.07
CA ASP A 65 6.41 -4.37 12.72
C ASP A 65 6.50 -4.58 11.20
N PHE A 66 5.48 -4.14 10.45
CA PHE A 66 5.42 -4.37 9.00
C PHE A 66 5.03 -3.13 8.18
N LEU A 67 4.42 -2.09 8.76
CA LEU A 67 4.12 -0.87 8.03
C LEU A 67 5.37 0.00 7.85
N PRO A 68 5.74 0.36 6.61
CA PRO A 68 6.93 1.16 6.35
C PRO A 68 6.78 2.55 6.96
N ASN A 69 7.89 3.05 7.50
CA ASN A 69 8.01 4.38 8.12
C ASN A 69 7.11 4.61 9.36
N MET A 70 6.41 3.60 9.87
CA MET A 70 5.75 3.66 11.17
C MET A 70 6.76 3.35 12.26
N ARG A 71 6.73 4.12 13.35
CA ARG A 71 7.58 3.93 14.53
C ARG A 71 6.82 3.31 15.69
N SER A 72 5.54 3.67 15.85
CA SER A 72 4.67 3.11 16.87
C SER A 72 3.22 3.24 16.45
N SER A 73 2.38 2.33 16.91
CA SER A 73 0.94 2.46 16.90
C SER A 73 0.43 1.85 18.21
N ARG A 74 -0.51 2.52 18.89
CA ARG A 74 -1.15 1.98 20.09
C ARG A 74 -2.60 2.39 20.19
N VAL A 75 -3.42 1.49 20.72
CA VAL A 75 -4.78 1.85 21.17
C VAL A 75 -4.69 2.63 22.47
N VAL A 76 -5.26 3.84 22.52
CA VAL A 76 -5.32 4.66 23.75
C VAL A 76 -6.69 4.70 24.39
N GLN A 77 -7.74 4.41 23.63
CA GLN A 77 -9.10 4.30 24.11
C GLN A 77 -9.87 3.31 23.23
N ARG A 78 -10.71 2.48 23.84
CA ARG A 78 -11.62 1.58 23.15
C ARG A 78 -13.00 1.63 23.80
N ASN A 79 -14.04 1.73 22.98
CA ASN A 79 -15.45 1.66 23.37
C ASN A 79 -16.22 0.92 22.27
N GLY A 80 -16.39 -0.40 22.45
CA GLY A 80 -17.01 -1.25 21.42
C GLY A 80 -16.19 -1.26 20.13
N ASP A 81 -16.85 -0.88 19.03
CA ASP A 81 -16.30 -0.75 17.68
C ASP A 81 -15.59 0.60 17.43
N GLN A 82 -15.66 1.53 18.38
CA GLN A 82 -14.99 2.81 18.29
C GLN A 82 -13.70 2.81 19.11
N LEU A 83 -12.64 3.33 18.52
CA LEU A 83 -11.33 3.39 19.17
C LEU A 83 -10.54 4.63 18.77
N VAL A 84 -9.62 5.01 19.65
CA VAL A 84 -8.66 6.08 19.40
C VAL A 84 -7.27 5.49 19.41
N LEU A 85 -6.51 5.73 18.35
CA LEU A 85 -5.12 5.32 18.20
C LEU A 85 -4.18 6.51 18.38
N GLU A 86 -2.99 6.25 18.93
CA GLU A 86 -1.83 7.11 18.80
C GLU A 86 -0.79 6.44 17.93
N GLN A 87 -0.41 7.11 16.84
CA GLN A 87 0.60 6.59 15.92
C GLN A 87 1.73 7.59 15.74
N THR A 88 2.95 7.08 15.61
CA THR A 88 4.12 7.87 15.27
C THR A 88 4.83 7.25 14.08
N GLY A 89 5.47 8.08 13.28
CA GLY A 89 6.16 7.64 12.07
C GLY A 89 7.02 8.74 11.48
N VAL A 90 7.48 8.51 10.26
CA VAL A 90 8.24 9.47 9.48
C VAL A 90 7.62 9.59 8.10
N PHE A 91 7.37 10.81 7.65
CA PHE A 91 7.07 11.07 6.25
C PHE A 91 8.36 11.43 5.52
N GLY A 92 8.68 10.64 4.49
CA GLY A 92 9.87 10.82 3.67
C GLY A 92 9.53 11.34 2.28
N PHE A 93 10.23 12.38 1.84
CA PHE A 93 10.19 12.84 0.45
C PHE A 93 11.59 13.31 0.02
N LEU A 94 12.17 12.66 -0.99
CA LEU A 94 13.58 12.86 -1.38
C LEU A 94 14.51 12.72 -0.16
N PHE A 95 15.25 13.79 0.19
CA PHE A 95 16.14 13.85 1.36
C PHE A 95 15.46 14.43 2.61
N PHE A 96 14.17 14.78 2.54
CA PHE A 96 13.40 15.23 3.69
C PHE A 96 12.85 14.04 4.47
N GLN A 97 12.96 14.12 5.79
CA GLN A 97 12.40 13.15 6.74
C GLN A 97 11.72 13.95 7.85
N GLN A 98 10.39 13.93 7.89
CA GLN A 98 9.61 14.65 8.89
C GLN A 98 8.95 13.68 9.87
N PRO A 99 9.22 13.77 11.18
CA PRO A 99 8.51 12.97 12.16
C PRO A 99 7.03 13.39 12.19
N ILE A 100 6.15 12.40 12.26
CA ILE A 100 4.72 12.59 12.38
C ILE A 100 4.24 11.92 13.66
N ARG A 101 3.29 12.57 14.33
CA ARG A 101 2.48 12.01 15.41
C ARG A 101 1.03 12.34 15.13
N VAL A 102 0.17 11.33 15.10
CA VAL A 102 -1.26 11.49 14.85
C VAL A 102 -2.09 10.78 15.92
N ARG A 103 -3.28 11.34 16.17
CA ARG A 103 -4.35 10.66 16.89
C ARG A 103 -5.47 10.37 15.89
N LEU A 104 -5.85 9.11 15.78
CA LEU A 104 -6.84 8.66 14.82
C LEU A 104 -8.06 8.13 15.57
N ALA A 105 -9.25 8.63 15.22
CA ALA A 105 -10.49 7.98 15.59
C ALA A 105 -10.82 6.95 14.52
N VAL A 106 -11.11 5.71 14.94
CA VAL A 106 -11.35 4.58 14.07
C VAL A 106 -12.65 3.91 14.48
N THR A 107 -13.43 3.51 13.49
CA THR A 107 -14.64 2.69 13.65
C THR A 107 -14.41 1.36 12.95
N GLU A 108 -14.49 0.26 13.70
CA GLU A 108 -14.30 -1.10 13.22
C GLU A 108 -15.61 -1.67 12.67
N LEU A 109 -15.56 -2.25 11.47
CA LEU A 109 -16.67 -3.03 10.89
C LEU A 109 -16.13 -4.42 10.51
N PRO A 110 -16.06 -5.37 11.47
CA PRO A 110 -15.51 -6.70 11.22
C PRO A 110 -16.30 -7.46 10.14
N PRO A 111 -15.63 -8.36 9.39
CA PRO A 111 -16.31 -9.23 8.45
C PRO A 111 -17.31 -10.15 9.18
N ARG A 112 -18.45 -10.44 8.53
CA ARG A 112 -19.46 -11.38 9.02
C ARG A 112 -19.07 -12.84 8.81
#